data_AF-A0A7V6MU45-F1
#
_entry.id   AF-A0A7V6MU45-F1
#
_cell.length_a   1.000
_cell.length_b   1.000
_cell.length_c   1.000
_cell.angle_alpha   90.00
_cell.angle_beta   90.00
_cell.angle_gamma   90.00
#
_symmetry.space_group_name_H-M   'P 1'
#
loop_
_entity.id
_entity.type
_entity.pdbx_description
1 polymer ?
#
loop_
_entity_poly.entity_id
_entity_poly.type
_entity_poly.pdbx_seq_one_letter_code
_entity_poly.pdbx_strand_id
1 'polypeptide(L)' 'MDFLWVLWSMHRGKIIGGILGLIIATIIISLGFLKAVFVILCTVLGYYIGKLIDNKEDIRDILDKILPPGNR' A
#
# COMPACT_ATOMS: atom_id res chain seq x y z
N MET A 1 33.70 4.10 -13.07
CA MET A 1 32.26 4.44 -13.01
C MET A 1 31.48 3.36 -12.24
N ASP A 2 32.05 2.84 -11.15
CA ASP A 2 31.64 1.53 -10.59
C ASP A 2 31.18 1.66 -9.12
N PHE A 3 31.45 2.81 -8.50
CA PHE A 3 31.17 3.08 -7.08
C PHE A 3 29.67 3.24 -6.79
N LEU A 4 28.92 3.83 -7.73
CA LEU A 4 27.47 4.03 -7.59
C LEU A 4 26.69 2.71 -7.60
N TRP A 5 27.15 1.72 -8.38
CA TRP A 5 26.53 0.39 -8.45
C TRP A 5 26.74 -0.42 -7.16
N VAL A 6 27.90 -0.29 -6.53
CA VAL A 6 28.23 -0.93 -5.25
C VAL A 6 27.41 -0.32 -4.10
N LEU A 7 27.27 1.02 -4.07
CA LEU A 7 26.44 1.71 -3.08
C LEU A 7 24.96 1.35 -3.22
N TRP A 8 24.48 1.25 -4.46
CA TRP A 8 23.13 0.83 -4.75
C TRP A 8 22.92 -0.60 -4.23
N SER A 9 23.76 -1.57 -4.58
CA SER A 9 23.53 -2.99 -4.23
C SER A 9 23.38 -3.27 -2.73
N MET A 10 24.12 -2.56 -1.87
CA MET A 10 24.18 -2.87 -0.44
C MET A 10 23.07 -2.21 0.38
N HIS A 11 22.56 -1.04 -0.04
CA HIS A 11 21.64 -0.19 0.76
C HIS A 11 20.41 0.32 -0.03
N ARG A 12 19.98 -0.36 -1.11
CA ARG A 12 18.81 0.05 -1.95
C ARG A 12 17.60 0.46 -1.13
N GLY A 13 17.23 -0.33 -0.12
CA GLY A 13 16.04 -0.08 0.70
C GLY A 13 16.08 1.24 1.46
N LYS A 14 17.24 1.62 2.00
CA LYS A 14 17.42 2.87 2.75
C LYS A 14 17.36 4.10 1.83
N ILE A 15 17.98 4.00 0.65
CA ILE A 15 18.00 5.10 -0.33
C ILE A 15 16.60 5.29 -0.93
N ILE A 16 15.96 4.20 -1.35
CA ILE A 16 14.60 4.23 -1.91
C ILE A 16 13.62 4.73 -0.87
N GLY A 17 13.69 4.22 0.37
CA GLY A 17 12.83 4.67 1.47
C GLY A 17 13.04 6.14 1.80
N GLY A 18 14.29 6.62 1.80
CA GLY A 18 14.61 8.02 2.03
C GLY A 18 14.06 8.94 0.94
N ILE A 19 14.27 8.60 -0.34
CA ILE A 19 13.74 9.37 -1.48
C ILE A 19 12.20 9.38 -1.45
N LEU A 20 11.59 8.22 -1.21
CA LEU A 20 10.14 8.08 -1.15
C LEU A 20 9.55 8.91 0.00
N GLY A 21 10.17 8.85 1.19
CA GLY A 21 9.78 9.65 2.35
C GLY A 21 9.92 11.15 2.10
N LEU A 22 10.95 11.59 1.36
CA LEU A 22 11.18 12.99 1.02
C LEU A 22 10.12 13.52 0.04
N ILE A 23 9.73 12.71 -0.95
CA ILE A 23 8.64 13.04 -1.88
C ILE A 23 7.32 13.14 -1.12
N ILE A 24 7.01 12.16 -0.26
CA ILE A 24 5.79 12.16 0.53
C ILE A 24 5.75 13.39 1.45
N ALA A 25 6.82 13.67 2.21
CA ALA A 25 6.90 14.84 3.08
C ALA A 25 6.71 16.16 2.31
N THR A 26 7.27 16.27 1.12
CA THR A 26 7.10 17.46 0.25
C THR A 26 5.63 17.65 -0.14
N ILE A 27 4.92 16.56 -0.47
CA ILE A 27 3.49 16.58 -0.78
C ILE A 27 2.66 16.97 0.45
N ILE A 28 3.02 16.48 1.64
CA ILE A 28 2.35 16.83 2.92
C ILE A 28 2.47 18.32 3.20
N ILE A 29 3.66 18.91 3.02
CA ILE A 29 3.90 20.33 3.25
C ILE A 29 3.13 21.20 2.23
N SER A 30 3.08 20.77 0.96
CA SER A 30 2.43 21.54 -0.11
C SER A 30 0.90 21.49 -0.05
N LEU A 31 0.30 20.33 0.26
CA LEU A 31 -1.16 20.18 0.37
C LEU A 31 -1.70 20.56 1.76
N GLY A 32 -0.89 20.40 2.81
CA GLY A 32 -1.24 20.54 4.22
C GLY A 32 -1.40 19.19 4.94
N PHE A 33 -1.09 19.15 6.24
CA PHE A 33 -1.07 17.94 7.08
C PHE A 33 -2.39 17.14 7.03
N LEU A 34 -3.53 17.82 7.16
CA LEU A 34 -4.85 17.17 7.15
C LEU A 34 -5.20 16.57 5.78
N LYS A 35 -4.82 17.23 4.68
CA LYS A 35 -5.08 16.71 3.33
C LYS A 35 -4.26 15.45 3.06
N ALA A 36 -3.02 15.40 3.52
CA ALA A 36 -2.20 14.20 3.40
C ALA A 36 -2.75 13.02 4.20
N VAL A 37 -3.17 13.24 5.45
CA VAL A 37 -3.81 12.19 6.26
C VAL A 37 -5.08 11.67 5.57
N PHE A 38 -5.90 12.57 5.00
CA PHE A 38 -7.07 12.19 4.22
C PHE A 38 -6.72 11.33 3.00
N VAL A 39 -5.68 11.73 2.24
CA VAL A 39 -5.20 10.95 1.08
C VAL A 39 -4.71 9.56 1.52
N ILE A 40 -3.91 9.45 2.58
CA ILE A 40 -3.45 8.16 3.11
C ILE A 40 -4.64 7.29 3.52
N LEU A 41 -5.61 7.86 4.23
CA LEU A 41 -6.81 7.15 4.64
C LEU A 41 -7.60 6.63 3.43
N CYS A 42 -7.79 7.49 2.41
CA CYS A 42 -8.44 7.12 1.16
C CYS A 42 -7.66 6.05 0.39
N THR A 43 -6.34 6.11 0.35
CA THR A 43 -5.48 5.11 -0.29
C THR A 43 -5.58 3.77 0.42
N VAL A 44 -5.53 3.75 1.77
CA VAL A 44 -5.69 2.52 2.56
C VAL A 44 -7.09 1.94 2.34
N LEU A 45 -8.15 2.76 2.45
CA LEU A 45 -9.52 2.32 2.20
C LEU A 45 -9.70 1.80 0.78
N GLY A 46 -9.19 2.52 -0.22
CA GLY A 46 -9.22 2.11 -1.63
C GLY A 46 -8.46 0.81 -1.87
N TYR A 47 -7.32 0.59 -1.20
CA TYR A 47 -6.60 -0.68 -1.26
C TYR A 47 -7.37 -1.81 -0.59
N TYR A 48 -7.99 -1.59 0.56
CA TYR A 48 -8.82 -2.59 1.22
C TYR A 48 -10.04 -2.97 0.37
N ILE A 49 -10.73 -1.98 -0.21
CA ILE A 49 -11.89 -2.20 -1.10
C ILE A 49 -11.43 -2.87 -2.41
N GLY A 50 -10.33 -2.41 -3.00
CA GLY A 50 -9.76 -3.00 -4.20
C GLY A 50 -9.33 -4.43 -3.97
N LYS A 51 -8.62 -4.71 -2.87
CA LYS A 51 -8.28 -6.06 -2.43
C LYS A 51 -9.54 -6.88 -2.21
N LEU A 52 -10.61 -6.32 -1.64
CA LEU A 52 -11.88 -7.04 -1.47
C LEU A 52 -12.52 -7.40 -2.82
N ILE A 53 -12.39 -6.57 -3.84
CA ILE A 53 -12.94 -6.85 -5.18
C ILE A 53 -12.08 -7.88 -5.91
N ASP A 54 -10.75 -7.77 -5.80
CA ASP A 54 -9.79 -8.67 -6.44
C ASP A 54 -9.80 -10.06 -5.76
N ASN A 55 -9.93 -10.08 -4.44
CA ASN A 55 -10.02 -11.27 -3.59
C ASN A 55 -11.44 -11.87 -3.60
N LYS A 56 -12.31 -11.56 -4.57
CA LYS A 56 -13.64 -12.19 -4.74
C LYS A 56 -13.56 -13.71 -4.92
N GLU A 57 -12.37 -14.26 -5.17
CA GLU A 57 -12.10 -15.71 -5.16
C GLU A 57 -11.93 -16.25 -3.72
N ASP A 58 -11.32 -15.48 -2.82
CA ASP A 58 -10.88 -15.91 -1.48
C ASP A 58 -11.87 -15.42 -0.39
N ILE A 59 -12.60 -14.32 -0.62
CA ILE A 59 -13.78 -13.95 0.18
C ILE A 59 -14.92 -14.94 -0.05
N ARG A 60 -15.05 -15.55 -1.23
CA ARG A 60 -16.03 -16.63 -1.43
C ARG A 60 -15.66 -17.84 -0.58
N ASP A 61 -14.38 -18.21 -0.53
CA ASP A 61 -13.87 -19.27 0.35
C ASP A 61 -14.08 -18.97 1.84
N ILE A 62 -13.81 -17.73 2.27
CA ILE A 62 -14.06 -17.28 3.66
C ILE A 62 -15.56 -17.22 3.96
N LEU A 63 -16.36 -16.78 2.99
CA LEU A 63 -17.81 -16.69 3.13
C LEU A 63 -18.45 -18.08 3.13
N ASP A 64 -18.00 -19.03 2.30
CA ASP A 64 -18.42 -20.44 2.34
C ASP A 64 -18.00 -21.14 3.62
N LYS A 65 -16.93 -20.68 4.28
CA LYS A 65 -16.51 -21.18 5.60
C LYS A 65 -17.33 -20.62 6.76
N ILE A 66 -17.95 -19.45 6.59
CA ILE A 66 -18.77 -18.77 7.60
C ILE A 66 -20.27 -19.02 7.37
N LEU A 67 -20.71 -19.20 6.13
CA LEU A 67 -22.07 -19.58 5.76
C LEU A 67 -22.14 -21.11 5.66
N PRO A 68 -22.85 -21.80 6.56
CA PRO A 68 -23.10 -23.23 6.40
C PRO A 68 -23.82 -23.50 5.07
N PRO A 69 -23.50 -24.60 4.37
CA PRO A 69 -24.10 -24.92 3.08
C PRO A 69 -25.62 -24.96 3.24
N GLY A 70 -26.30 -24.05 2.54
CA GLY A 70 -27.75 -24.06 2.45
C GLY A 70 -28.18 -25.32 1.73
N ASN A 71 -28.65 -26.31 2.48
CA ASN A 71 -29.27 -27.50 1.92
C ASN A 71 -30.49 -27.09 1.09
N ARG A 72 -30.43 -27.34 -0.22
CA ARG A 72 -31.58 -27.60 -1.08
C ARG A 72 -31.14 -28.53 -2.19
#